data_AF-A0A522LUZ0-F1
#
_entry.id   AF-A0A522LUZ0-F1
#
_cell.length_a   1.000
_cell.length_b   1.000
_cell.length_c   1.000
_cell.angle_alpha   90.00
_cell.angle_beta   90.00
_cell.angle_gamma   90.00
#
_symmetry.space_group_name_H-M   'P 1'
#
loop_
_entity.id
_entity.type
_entity.pdbx_description
1 polymer ?
#
loop_
_entity_poly.entity_id
_entity_poly.type
_entity_poly.pdbx_seq_one_letter_code
_entity_poly.pdbx_strand_id
1 'polypeptide(L)' 'MGIEGILERGFVTTTADKLINAARTGSLWPMTFGLACCAVEMMHAAASRYDMDRFGMIFRPSPRQSDVMIVAGT' A
#
# COMPACT_ATOMS: atom_id res chain seq x y z
N MET A 1 4.32 -7.38 10.28
CA MET A 1 4.40 -7.13 11.74
C MET A 1 3.00 -7.06 12.36
N GLY A 2 2.36 -8.18 12.63
CA GLY A 2 1.00 -8.24 13.22
C GLY A 2 0.48 -9.66 13.47
N ILE A 3 1.15 -10.65 12.90
CA ILE A 3 0.88 -12.09 13.04
C ILE A 3 2.14 -12.89 13.38
N GLU A 4 3.29 -12.23 13.48
CA GLU A 4 4.57 -12.82 13.86
C GLU A 4 4.60 -13.05 15.38
N GLY A 5 3.93 -14.10 15.85
CA GLY A 5 4.11 -14.58 17.23
C GLY A 5 2.91 -15.21 17.94
N ILE A 6 1.69 -15.27 17.36
CA ILE A 6 0.49 -15.68 18.12
C ILE A 6 -0.04 -17.10 17.78
N LEU A 7 0.32 -17.76 16.67
CA LEU A 7 -0.30 -19.05 16.31
C LEU A 7 0.67 -20.09 15.73
N GLU A 8 0.86 -21.16 16.50
CA GLU A 8 1.60 -22.37 16.13
C GLU A 8 1.02 -23.04 14.86
N ARG A 9 1.75 -22.90 13.76
CA ARG A 9 1.88 -23.79 12.59
C ARG A 9 0.75 -24.84 12.37
N GLY A 10 -0.41 -24.41 11.86
CA GLY A 10 -1.46 -25.28 11.30
C GLY A 10 -1.76 -24.97 9.83
N PHE A 11 -2.22 -25.96 9.04
CA PHE A 11 -2.56 -25.77 7.62
C PHE A 11 -3.59 -24.64 7.40
N VAL A 12 -4.58 -24.54 8.28
CA VAL A 12 -5.64 -23.51 8.22
C VAL A 12 -5.09 -22.10 8.46
N THR A 13 -4.18 -21.92 9.43
CA THR A 13 -3.60 -20.60 9.70
C THR A 13 -2.71 -20.13 8.54
N THR A 14 -1.96 -21.04 7.89
CA THR A 14 -1.19 -20.67 6.69
C THR A 14 -2.06 -20.22 5.51
N THR A 15 -3.25 -20.81 5.33
CA THR A 15 -4.18 -20.37 4.28
C THR A 15 -4.80 -19.01 4.59
N ALA A 16 -5.11 -18.75 5.86
CA ALA A 16 -5.62 -17.45 6.30
C ALA A 16 -4.57 -16.34 6.18
N ASP A 17 -3.32 -16.60 6.60
CA ASP A 17 -2.21 -15.65 6.46
C ASP A 17 -1.93 -15.31 5.01
N LYS A 18 -1.98 -16.30 4.11
CA LYS A 18 -1.84 -16.06 2.66
C LYS A 18 -2.94 -15.15 2.12
N LEU A 19 -4.18 -15.38 2.53
CA LEU A 19 -5.31 -14.55 2.10
C LEU A 19 -5.20 -13.11 2.62
N ILE A 20 -4.88 -12.94 3.91
CA ILE A 20 -4.75 -11.61 4.54
C ILE A 20 -3.59 -10.83 3.91
N ASN A 21 -2.45 -11.49 3.66
CA ASN A 21 -1.32 -10.85 3.02
C ASN A 21 -1.63 -10.49 1.56
N ALA A 22 -2.30 -11.37 0.81
CA ALA A 22 -2.75 -11.07 -0.55
C ALA A 22 -3.68 -9.83 -0.58
N ALA A 23 -4.62 -9.74 0.37
CA ALA A 23 -5.50 -8.59 0.51
C ALA A 23 -4.71 -7.30 0.79
N ARG A 24 -3.79 -7.30 1.76
CA ARG A 24 -2.96 -6.13 2.07
C ARG A 24 -2.08 -5.69 0.90
N THR A 25 -1.43 -6.63 0.22
CA THR A 25 -0.56 -6.30 -0.92
C THR A 25 -1.33 -5.85 -2.15
N GLY A 26 -2.60 -6.26 -2.29
CA GLY A 26 -3.45 -5.93 -3.43
C GLY A 26 -4.31 -4.67 -3.24
N SER A 27 -4.22 -3.99 -2.09
CA SER A 27 -5.06 -2.83 -1.78
C SER A 27 -4.32 -1.75 -0.98
N LEU A 28 -3.09 -1.42 -1.40
CA LEU A 28 -2.29 -0.39 -0.73
C LEU A 28 -2.90 0.98 -1.03
N TRP A 29 -3.15 1.82 -0.04
CA TRP A 29 -3.71 3.16 -0.19
C TRP A 29 -2.67 4.21 0.21
N PRO A 30 -1.89 4.73 -0.76
CA PRO A 30 -0.83 5.66 -0.46
C PRO A 30 -1.36 7.02 -0.02
N MET A 31 -0.70 7.61 0.96
CA MET A 31 -0.89 9.00 1.31
C MET A 31 -0.20 9.88 0.26
N THR A 32 -0.89 10.94 -0.20
CA THR A 32 -0.29 11.94 -1.07
C THR A 32 0.68 12.83 -0.27
N PHE A 33 1.95 12.45 -0.20
CA PHE A 33 2.97 13.21 0.53
C PHE A 33 4.13 13.62 -0.39
N GLY A 34 3.91 14.73 -1.09
CA GLY A 34 4.91 15.35 -1.96
C GLY A 34 5.68 16.45 -1.22
N LEU A 35 7.01 16.37 -1.23
CA LEU A 35 7.90 17.36 -0.61
C LEU A 35 8.60 18.23 -1.65
N ALA A 36 9.07 17.63 -2.74
CA ALA A 36 9.88 18.30 -3.75
C ALA A 36 9.53 17.79 -5.16
N CYS A 37 10.50 17.76 -6.07
CA CYS A 37 10.32 17.34 -7.46
C CYS A 37 9.79 15.90 -7.60
N CYS A 38 10.13 14.97 -6.69
CA CYS A 38 9.58 13.61 -6.74
C CYS A 38 8.06 13.56 -6.57
N ALA A 39 7.42 14.64 -6.08
CA ALA A 39 5.97 14.75 -6.03
C ALA A 39 5.34 14.72 -7.44
N VAL A 40 5.97 15.34 -8.44
CA VAL A 40 5.43 15.32 -9.81
C VAL A 40 5.59 13.96 -10.47
N GLU A 41 6.65 13.23 -10.12
CA GLU A 41 6.85 11.84 -10.54
C GLU A 41 5.79 10.92 -9.92
N MET A 42 5.48 11.11 -8.63
CA MET A 42 4.38 10.39 -7.96
C MET A 42 3.03 10.66 -8.64
N MET A 43 2.73 11.92 -8.99
CA MET A 43 1.48 12.29 -9.66
C MET A 43 1.38 11.70 -11.07
N HIS A 44 2.48 11.72 -11.84
CA HIS A 44 2.51 11.13 -13.17
C HIS A 44 2.36 9.61 -13.12
N ALA A 45 2.95 8.96 -12.11
CA ALA A 45 2.78 7.54 -11.87
C ALA A 45 1.37 7.15 -11.40
N ALA A 46 0.49 8.12 -11.12
CA ALA A 46 -0.94 7.91 -10.84
C ALA A 46 -1.84 8.33 -12.02
N ALA A 47 -1.26 8.81 -13.14
CA ALA A 47 -2.00 9.34 -14.27
C ALA A 47 -2.26 8.26 -15.34
N SER A 48 -3.00 8.61 -16.40
CA SER A 48 -3.46 7.66 -17.42
C SER A 48 -2.37 6.83 -18.11
N ARG A 49 -1.13 7.34 -18.21
CA ARG A 49 -0.01 6.62 -18.82
C ARG A 49 0.53 5.52 -17.91
N TYR A 50 0.61 5.78 -16.62
CA TYR A 50 1.09 4.87 -15.60
C TYR A 50 0.01 4.84 -14.53
N ASP A 51 -0.92 3.91 -14.66
CA ASP A 51 -2.10 3.84 -13.81
C ASP A 51 -1.83 2.93 -12.60
N MET A 52 -1.43 3.54 -11.49
CA MET A 52 -1.22 2.85 -10.22
C MET A 52 -2.50 2.19 -9.67
N ASP A 53 -3.70 2.67 -10.04
CA ASP A 53 -4.96 2.09 -9.57
C ASP A 53 -5.15 0.63 -10.05
N ARG A 54 -4.47 0.24 -11.14
CA ARG A 54 -4.43 -1.15 -11.62
C ARG A 54 -3.82 -2.13 -10.63
N PHE A 55 -2.97 -1.66 -9.72
CA PHE A 55 -2.38 -2.46 -8.66
C PHE A 55 -3.17 -2.36 -7.34
N GLY A 56 -4.36 -1.75 -7.37
CA GLY A 56 -5.17 -1.47 -6.20
C GLY A 56 -4.65 -0.28 -5.38
N MET A 57 -3.84 0.59 -6.01
CA MET A 57 -3.24 1.76 -5.36
C MET A 57 -4.05 3.03 -5.56
N ILE A 58 -4.80 3.40 -4.51
CA ILE A 58 -5.64 4.60 -4.52
C ILE A 58 -5.07 5.65 -3.57
N PHE A 59 -4.76 6.82 -4.11
CA PHE A 59 -4.27 7.94 -3.32
C PHE A 59 -5.35 8.51 -2.39
N ARG A 60 -5.05 8.57 -1.09
CA ARG A 60 -5.89 9.22 -0.08
C ARG A 60 -5.11 10.34 0.59
N PRO A 61 -5.61 11.59 0.59
CA PRO A 61 -4.87 12.71 1.18
C PRO A 61 -4.92 12.74 2.71
N SER A 62 -5.70 11.85 3.34
CA SER A 62 -5.83 11.84 4.80
C SER A 62 -4.98 10.73 5.44
N PRO A 63 -4.14 11.03 6.44
CA PRO A 63 -3.30 10.03 7.11
C PRO A 63 -4.08 8.92 7.81
N ARG A 64 -5.36 9.17 8.16
CA ARG A 64 -6.21 8.18 8.84
C ARG A 64 -6.84 7.17 7.88
N GLN A 65 -6.87 7.47 6.58
CA GLN A 65 -7.44 6.58 5.58
C GLN A 65 -6.37 5.86 4.77
N SER A 66 -5.14 6.36 4.73
CA SER A 66 -4.00 5.72 4.06
C SER A 66 -3.30 4.71 4.96
N ASP A 67 -2.75 3.66 4.36
CA ASP A 67 -1.93 2.64 5.04
C ASP A 67 -0.44 2.70 4.67
N VAL A 68 -0.09 3.33 3.53
CA VAL A 68 1.28 3.51 3.04
C VAL A 68 1.62 5.00 2.93
N MET A 69 2.82 5.37 3.37
CA MET A 69 3.36 6.72 3.19
C MET A 69 4.55 6.69 2.22
N ILE A 70 4.43 7.38 1.09
CA ILE A 70 5.52 7.56 0.12
C ILE A 70 6.15 8.93 0.39
N VAL A 71 7.40 8.95 0.86
CA VAL A 71 8.15 10.19 1.06
C VAL A 71 8.77 10.61 -0.27
N ALA A 72 8.09 11.50 -1.00
CA ALA A 72 8.53 11.92 -2.33
C ALA A 72 9.16 13.32 -2.33
N GLY A 73 10.45 13.33 -2.02
CA GLY A 73 11.33 14.48 -2.09
C GLY A 73 12.44 14.37 -1.06
N THR A 74 13.38 15.31 -1.12
CA THR A 74 14.45 15.47 -0.13
C THR A 74 13.98 16.23 1.09
#